data_AF-A0ABD1ABA5-F1
#
_entry.id   AF-A0ABD1ABA5-F1
#
_cell.length_a   1.000
_cell.length_b   1.000
_cell.length_c   1.000
_cell.angle_alpha   90.00
_cell.angle_beta   90.00
_cell.angle_gamma   90.00
#
_symmetry.space_group_name_H-M   'P 1'
#
loop_
_entity.id
_entity.type
_entity.pdbx_description
1 polymer ?
#
loop_
_entity_poly.entity_id
_entity_poly.type
_entity_poly.pdbx_seq_one_letter_code
_entity_poly.pdbx_strand_id
1 'polypeptide(L)'
;MVRASSSDIFFNSFFFCYVISPRLAHRIVGYLEEEAIHSYTEYLDDGKIENVAAPAIAIDYWKLPKDATLKDVVTVIRADEAHHRDVNHFASNIRNQGKELKEAAAPIGYH
;
A
#
# COMPACT_ATOMS: atom_id res chain seq x y z
N MET A 1 29.88 -14.86 -11.42
CA MET A 1 28.62 -15.28 -10.77
C MET A 1 27.81 -14.02 -10.51
N VAL A 2 26.75 -13.76 -11.27
CA VAL A 2 25.87 -12.61 -11.04
C VAL A 2 24.89 -13.00 -9.93
N ARG A 3 24.85 -12.23 -8.84
CA ARG A 3 23.81 -12.37 -7.81
C ARG A 3 22.70 -11.38 -8.15
N ALA A 4 21.49 -11.88 -8.36
CA ALA A 4 20.32 -11.03 -8.51
C ALA A 4 20.02 -10.33 -7.18
N SER A 5 19.71 -9.04 -7.23
CA SER A 5 19.25 -8.28 -6.07
C SER A 5 17.80 -8.62 -5.71
N SER A 6 17.36 -8.28 -4.50
CA SER A 6 15.95 -8.46 -4.09
C SER A 6 14.98 -7.78 -5.06
N SER A 7 15.35 -6.60 -5.58
CA SER A 7 14.56 -5.86 -6.55
C SER A 7 14.49 -6.57 -7.90
N ASP A 8 15.59 -7.16 -8.38
CA ASP A 8 15.61 -7.93 -9.63
C ASP A 8 14.68 -9.14 -9.53
N ILE A 9 14.74 -9.84 -8.40
CA ILE A 9 13.91 -11.02 -8.13
C ILE A 9 12.44 -10.60 -8.05
N PHE A 10 12.11 -9.59 -7.22
CA PHE A 10 10.74 -9.13 -7.05
C PHE A 10 10.13 -8.63 -8.37
N PHE A 11 10.84 -7.77 -9.10
CA PHE A 11 10.34 -7.20 -10.35
C PHE A 11 10.02 -8.29 -11.38
N ASN A 12 10.96 -9.20 -11.64
CA ASN A 12 10.74 -10.25 -12.65
C ASN A 12 9.62 -11.21 -12.22
N SER A 13 9.61 -11.65 -10.96
CA SER A 13 8.56 -12.54 -10.45
C SER A 13 7.18 -11.90 -10.50
N PHE A 14 7.06 -10.65 -10.05
CA PHE A 14 5.79 -9.91 -10.07
C PHE A 14 5.35 -9.59 -11.49
N PHE A 15 6.26 -9.22 -12.39
CA PHE A 15 5.98 -8.98 -13.80
C PHE A 15 5.34 -10.20 -14.47
N PHE A 16 5.95 -11.38 -14.36
CA PHE A 16 5.39 -12.60 -14.92
C PHE A 16 4.07 -12.99 -14.25
N CYS A 17 3.96 -12.82 -12.92
CA CYS A 17 2.70 -13.02 -12.20
C CYS A 17 1.58 -12.15 -12.78
N TYR A 18 1.86 -10.88 -13.04
CA TYR A 18 0.89 -9.93 -13.58
C TYR A 18 0.49 -10.29 -15.02
N VAL A 19 1.43 -10.69 -15.88
CA VAL A 19 1.13 -11.13 -17.25
C VAL A 19 0.25 -12.39 -17.28
N ILE A 20 0.53 -13.34 -16.38
CA ILE A 20 -0.23 -14.61 -16.32
C ILE A 20 -1.60 -14.41 -15.68
N SER A 21 -1.67 -13.63 -14.60
CA SER A 21 -2.90 -13.39 -13.85
C SER A 21 -2.86 -12.05 -13.11
N PRO A 22 -3.35 -10.97 -13.74
CA PRO A 22 -3.52 -9.69 -13.08
C PRO A 22 -4.40 -9.80 -11.83
N ARG A 23 -5.37 -10.70 -11.84
CA ARG A 23 -6.22 -11.00 -10.68
C ARG A 23 -5.39 -11.47 -9.49
N LEU A 24 -4.50 -12.45 -9.70
CA LEU A 24 -3.65 -12.97 -8.63
C LEU A 24 -2.69 -11.88 -8.15
N ALA A 25 -2.06 -11.14 -9.07
CA ALA A 25 -1.15 -10.07 -8.72
C ALA A 25 -1.81 -8.99 -7.84
N HIS A 26 -3.01 -8.51 -8.22
CA HIS A 26 -3.77 -7.57 -7.40
C HIS A 26 -4.14 -8.16 -6.04
N ARG A 27 -4.52 -9.45 -5.97
CA ARG A 27 -4.83 -10.07 -4.68
C ARG A 27 -3.61 -10.17 -3.76
N ILE A 28 -2.45 -10.50 -4.32
CA ILE A 28 -1.18 -10.54 -3.56
C ILE A 28 -0.89 -9.16 -2.97
N VAL A 29 -0.95 -8.11 -3.79
CA VAL A 29 -0.72 -6.73 -3.31
C VAL A 29 -1.74 -6.36 -2.23
N GLY A 30 -3.03 -6.68 -2.42
CA GLY A 30 -4.05 -6.42 -1.40
C GLY A 30 -3.71 -7.02 -0.03
N TYR A 31 -3.15 -8.23 0.02
CA TYR A 31 -2.68 -8.83 1.27
C TYR A 31 -1.37 -8.21 1.80
N LEU A 32 -0.46 -7.75 0.92
CA LEU A 32 0.72 -6.99 1.38
C LEU A 32 0.31 -5.69 2.06
N GLU A 33 -0.72 -5.01 1.54
CA GLU A 33 -1.23 -3.78 2.16
C GLU A 33 -1.96 -4.06 3.49
N GLU A 34 -2.62 -5.22 3.66
CA GLU A 34 -3.15 -5.63 4.97
C GLU A 34 -2.04 -5.74 6.02
N GLU A 35 -0.93 -6.37 5.67
CA GLU A 35 0.23 -6.50 6.55
C GLU A 35 0.92 -5.14 6.80
N ALA A 36 0.93 -4.24 5.82
CA ALA A 36 1.42 -2.88 6.00
C ALA A 36 0.55 -2.09 6.99
N ILE A 37 -0.78 -2.16 6.86
CA ILE A 37 -1.73 -1.53 7.80
C ILE A 37 -1.54 -2.07 9.22
N HIS A 38 -1.37 -3.39 9.35
CA HIS A 38 -1.10 -4.03 10.64
C HIS A 38 0.20 -3.51 11.25
N SER A 39 1.29 -3.53 10.49
CA SER A 39 2.61 -3.05 10.94
C SER A 39 2.60 -1.57 11.36
N TYR A 40 1.92 -0.70 10.61
CA TYR A 40 1.81 0.72 10.98
C TYR A 40 0.90 0.94 12.19
N THR A 41 -0.10 0.09 12.39
CA THR A 41 -0.92 0.13 13.61
C THR A 41 -0.09 -0.24 14.83
N GLU A 42 0.67 -1.33 14.74
CA GLU A 42 1.62 -1.70 15.81
C GLU A 42 2.61 -0.57 16.11
N TYR A 43 3.18 0.06 15.08
CA TYR A 43 4.07 1.21 15.25
C TYR A 43 3.41 2.35 16.05
N LEU A 44 2.16 2.69 15.75
CA LEU A 44 1.44 3.79 16.38
C LEU A 44 1.10 3.49 17.86
N ASP A 45 0.80 2.24 18.15
CA ASP A 45 0.38 1.76 19.47
C ASP A 45 1.57 1.46 20.41
N ASP A 46 2.70 0.99 19.89
CA ASP A 46 3.83 0.52 20.70
C ASP A 46 4.51 1.64 21.51
N GLY A 47 4.46 2.88 21.03
CA GLY A 47 4.98 4.06 21.74
C GLY A 47 6.50 4.07 21.99
N LYS A 48 7.23 3.06 21.50
CA LYS A 48 8.68 2.89 21.72
C LYS A 48 9.56 3.76 20.84
N ILE A 49 9.01 4.29 19.75
CA ILE A 49 9.76 5.08 18.77
C ILE A 49 9.54 6.56 19.04
N GLU A 50 10.63 7.33 19.04
CA GLU A 50 10.61 8.76 19.29
C GLU A 50 9.73 9.49 18.27
N ASN A 51 8.79 10.30 18.76
CA ASN A 51 7.89 11.07 17.92
C ASN A 51 8.52 12.41 17.51
N VAL A 52 9.48 12.34 16.60
CA VAL A 52 10.20 13.51 16.07
C VAL A 52 9.34 14.35 15.12
N ALA A 53 9.81 15.55 14.78
CA ALA A 53 9.18 16.39 13.76
C ALA A 53 9.13 15.69 12.39
N ALA A 54 8.04 15.87 11.66
CA ALA A 54 7.88 15.30 10.32
C ALA A 54 8.91 15.87 9.33
N PRO A 55 9.46 15.06 8.42
CA PRO A 55 10.30 15.56 7.34
C PRO A 55 9.53 16.55 6.46
N ALA A 56 10.19 17.60 5.96
CA ALA A 56 9.56 18.61 5.11
C ALA A 56 8.87 18.03 3.88
N ILE A 57 9.46 17.00 3.26
CA ILE A 57 8.86 16.30 2.11
C ILE A 57 7.51 15.66 2.45
N ALA A 58 7.35 15.13 3.66
CA ALA A 58 6.10 14.52 4.11
C ALA A 58 5.04 15.60 4.36
N ILE A 59 5.43 16.70 5.01
CA ILE A 59 4.55 17.86 5.23
C ILE A 59 4.03 18.39 3.89
N ASP A 60 4.91 18.57 2.91
CA ASP A 60 4.53 19.12 1.61
C ASP A 60 3.66 18.14 0.79
N TYR A 61 4.00 16.85 0.79
CA TYR A 61 3.28 15.83 0.00
C TYR A 61 1.86 15.58 0.54
N TRP A 62 1.73 15.31 1.84
CA TRP A 62 0.42 15.04 2.47
C TRP A 62 -0.29 16.32 2.94
N LYS A 63 0.30 17.49 2.72
CA LYS A 63 -0.22 18.81 3.16
C LYS A 63 -0.51 18.84 4.66
N LEU A 64 0.40 18.29 5.46
CA LEU A 64 0.28 18.25 6.92
C LEU A 64 0.52 19.65 7.54
N PRO A 65 0.07 19.88 8.79
CA PRO A 65 0.50 21.03 9.57
C PRO A 65 2.04 21.13 9.67
N LYS A 66 2.58 22.35 9.79
CA LYS A 66 4.04 22.57 9.85
C LYS A 66 4.70 21.98 11.10
N ASP A 67 3.91 21.78 12.14
CA ASP A 67 4.28 21.18 13.42
C ASP A 67 3.94 19.68 13.51
N ALA A 68 3.56 19.06 12.38
CA ALA A 68 3.28 17.63 12.32
C ALA A 68 4.48 16.78 12.75
N THR A 69 4.17 15.62 13.32
CA THR A 69 5.17 14.69 13.84
C THR A 69 5.25 13.41 13.01
N LEU A 70 6.23 12.55 13.32
CA LEU A 70 6.39 11.25 12.67
C LEU A 70 5.14 10.38 12.80
N LYS A 71 4.44 10.42 13.95
CA LYS A 71 3.15 9.73 14.12
C LYS A 71 2.05 10.25 13.20
N ASP A 72 2.00 11.56 12.90
CA ASP A 72 1.03 12.10 11.93
C ASP A 72 1.35 11.57 10.52
N VAL A 73 2.63 11.50 10.17
CA VAL A 73 3.09 10.92 8.89
C VAL A 73 2.72 9.45 8.78
N VAL A 74 2.99 8.63 9.80
CA VAL A 74 2.63 7.20 9.77
C VAL A 74 1.11 7.01 9.75
N THR A 75 0.34 7.91 10.38
CA THR A 75 -1.12 7.87 10.33
C THR A 75 -1.64 8.05 8.91
N VAL A 76 -1.12 9.01 8.15
CA VAL A 76 -1.53 9.21 6.75
C VAL A 76 -0.99 8.14 5.81
N ILE A 77 0.22 7.63 6.03
CA ILE A 77 0.75 6.47 5.28
C ILE A 77 -0.17 5.25 5.48
N ARG A 78 -0.55 4.95 6.72
CA ARG A 78 -1.48 3.84 7.01
C ARG A 78 -2.82 4.03 6.30
N ALA A 79 -3.31 5.27 6.18
CA ALA A 79 -4.53 5.56 5.43
C ALA A 79 -4.36 5.33 3.92
N ASP A 80 -3.20 5.67 3.35
CA ASP A 80 -2.86 5.35 1.96
C ASP A 80 -2.83 3.84 1.74
N GLU A 81 -2.22 3.06 2.64
CA GLU A 81 -2.20 1.58 2.50
C GLU A 81 -3.59 0.96 2.63
N ALA A 82 -4.47 1.52 3.49
CA ALA A 82 -5.86 1.11 3.54
C ALA A 82 -6.57 1.36 2.21
N HIS A 83 -6.32 2.51 1.58
CA HIS A 83 -6.85 2.79 0.25
C HIS A 83 -6.29 1.84 -0.82
N HIS A 84 -4.98 1.57 -0.79
CA HIS A 84 -4.33 0.63 -1.71
C HIS A 84 -4.87 -0.80 -1.56
N ARG A 85 -5.08 -1.27 -0.33
CA ARG A 85 -5.71 -2.56 -0.02
C ARG A 85 -7.07 -2.66 -0.69
N ASP A 86 -7.93 -1.68 -0.43
CA ASP A 86 -9.32 -1.67 -0.90
C ASP A 86 -9.36 -1.68 -2.44
N VAL A 87 -8.55 -0.84 -3.09
CA VAL A 87 -8.44 -0.77 -4.55
C VAL A 87 -7.93 -2.08 -5.15
N ASN A 88 -6.92 -2.72 -4.54
CA ASN A 88 -6.34 -3.96 -5.06
C ASN A 88 -7.27 -5.16 -4.89
N HIS A 89 -7.94 -5.29 -3.73
CA HIS A 89 -8.94 -6.34 -3.55
C HIS A 89 -10.12 -6.15 -4.50
N PHE A 90 -10.58 -4.91 -4.68
CA PHE A 90 -11.62 -4.61 -5.64
C PHE A 90 -11.20 -4.96 -7.07
N ALA A 91 -9.99 -4.56 -7.49
CA ALA A 91 -9.44 -4.88 -8.80
C ALA A 91 -9.37 -6.39 -9.06
N SER A 92 -8.97 -7.18 -8.05
CA SER A 92 -9.01 -8.64 -8.12
C SER A 92 -10.45 -9.17 -8.28
N ASN A 93 -11.43 -8.57 -7.59
CA ASN A 93 -12.80 -9.06 -7.55
C ASN A 93 -13.59 -8.73 -8.82
N ILE A 94 -13.44 -7.53 -9.39
CA ILE A 94 -14.11 -7.15 -10.64
C ILE A 94 -13.58 -7.94 -11.85
N ARG A 95 -12.33 -8.42 -11.80
CA ARG A 95 -11.79 -9.31 -12.82
C ARG A 95 -12.51 -10.66 -12.89
N ASN A 96 -13.09 -11.15 -11.79
CA ASN A 96 -13.99 -12.33 -11.84
C ASN A 96 -15.28 -12.06 -12.63
N GLN A 97 -15.65 -10.79 -12.78
CA GLN A 97 -16.83 -10.35 -13.54
C GLN A 97 -16.46 -9.96 -14.98
N GLY A 98 -15.21 -10.18 -15.41
CA GLY A 98 -14.72 -9.76 -16.72
C GLY A 98 -14.52 -8.25 -16.85
N LYS A 99 -14.45 -7.51 -15.73
CA LYS A 99 -14.31 -6.04 -15.70
C LYS A 99 -12.93 -5.59 -15.27
N GLU A 100 -12.59 -4.34 -15.59
CA GLU A 100 -11.36 -3.66 -15.16
C GLU A 100 -11.65 -2.35 -14.41
N LEU A 101 -10.64 -1.81 -13.71
CA LEU A 101 -10.79 -0.58 -12.89
C LEU A 101 -11.22 0.65 -13.71
N LYS A 102 -10.95 0.65 -15.01
CA LYS A 102 -11.43 1.69 -15.93
C LYS A 102 -12.96 1.69 -16.13
N GLU A 103 -13.61 0.57 -15.82
CA GLU A 103 -15.06 0.33 -16.02
C GLU A 103 -15.84 0.37 -14.71
N ALA A 104 -15.16 0.15 -13.59
CA ALA A 104 -15.73 0.27 -12.25
C ALA A 104 -14.63 0.76 -11.29
N ALA A 105 -14.90 1.86 -10.58
CA ALA A 105 -14.04 2.32 -9.50
C ALA A 105 -14.39 1.60 -8.18
N ALA A 106 -13.40 1.42 -7.31
CA ALA A 106 -13.66 0.91 -5.97
C ALA A 106 -14.61 1.88 -5.23
N PRO A 107 -15.70 1.39 -4.63
CA PRO A 107 -16.58 2.25 -3.86
C PRO A 107 -15.88 2.74 -2.59
N ILE A 108 -16.33 3.88 -2.06
CA ILE A 108 -15.82 4.40 -0.79
C ILE A 108 -16.19 3.42 0.33
N GLY A 109 -15.21 3.01 1.14
CA GLY A 109 -15.40 2.06 2.24
C GLY A 109 -15.49 0.59 1.78
N TYR A 110 -14.89 0.26 0.65
CA TYR A 110 -14.78 -1.11 0.17
C TYR A 110 -13.86 -1.93 1.07
N HIS A 111 -14.38 -2.92 1.81
CA HIS A 111 -13.59 -3.77 2.70
C HIS A 111 -13.94 -5.24 2.49
#